data_AF-A0A8T7MJ90-F1
#
_entry.id   AF-A0A8T7MJ90-F1
#
_cell.length_a   1.000
_cell.length_b   1.000
_cell.length_c   1.000
_cell.angle_alpha   90.00
_cell.angle_beta   90.00
_cell.angle_gamma   90.00
#
_symmetry.space_group_name_H-M   'P 1'
#
loop_
_entity.id
_entity.type
_entity.pdbx_description
1 polymer ?
#
loop_
_entity_poly.entity_id
_entity_poly.type
_entity_poly.pdbx_seq_one_letter_code
_entity_poly.pdbx_strand_id
1 'polypeptide(L)'
;MIDMNIEHYIIAFGKLKVDRTGGWTDDTNNGAPYKPILLLVVIDLIEQSEIKSNLIELTSELVDLYRVYCRQVLTSSRVPASIALPFFHLKSDKFWELVPQLGKEAVLIPTLY
;
A
#
# COMPACT_ATOMS: atom_id res chain seq x y z
N MET A 1 -14.16 -19.50 -0.42
CA MET A 1 -13.50 -18.35 0.24
C MET A 1 -12.44 -18.92 1.15
N ILE A 2 -11.18 -18.51 0.98
CA ILE A 2 -10.16 -18.79 1.99
C ILE A 2 -10.50 -17.88 3.16
N ASP A 3 -10.76 -18.44 4.33
CA ASP A 3 -10.96 -17.65 5.54
C ASP A 3 -9.60 -17.01 5.89
N MET A 4 -9.44 -15.72 5.56
CA MET A 4 -8.20 -14.99 5.82
C MET A 4 -8.17 -14.61 7.30
N ASN A 5 -7.55 -15.45 8.11
CA ASN A 5 -7.33 -15.18 9.52
C ASN A 5 -6.17 -14.18 9.74
N ILE A 6 -5.95 -13.74 10.97
CA ILE A 6 -4.88 -12.79 11.31
C ILE A 6 -3.47 -13.30 10.92
N GLU A 7 -3.22 -14.61 11.00
CA GLU A 7 -1.94 -15.21 10.62
C GLU A 7 -1.63 -15.02 9.13
N HIS A 8 -2.67 -15.12 8.29
CA HIS A 8 -2.54 -14.84 6.85
C HIS A 8 -1.98 -13.43 6.61
N TYR A 9 -2.54 -12.41 7.26
CA TYR A 9 -2.11 -11.03 7.10
C TYR A 9 -0.71 -10.78 7.67
N ILE A 10 -0.36 -11.37 8.82
CA ILE A 10 1.00 -11.29 9.39
C ILE A 10 2.03 -11.83 8.38
N ILE A 11 1.76 -13.00 7.79
CA ILE A 11 2.65 -13.60 6.79
C ILE A 11 2.73 -12.75 5.53
N ALA A 12 1.60 -12.26 5.03
CA ALA A 12 1.53 -11.46 3.82
C ALA A 12 2.29 -10.12 3.98
N PHE A 13 2.10 -9.42 5.10
CA PHE A 13 2.74 -8.13 5.36
C PHE A 13 4.25 -8.30 5.59
N GLY A 14 4.68 -9.41 6.20
CA GLY A 14 6.10 -9.74 6.36
C GLY A 14 6.82 -10.10 5.04
N LYS A 15 6.10 -10.35 3.95
CA LYS A 15 6.64 -10.83 2.67
C LYS A 15 6.32 -9.91 1.48
N LEU A 16 6.01 -8.64 1.74
CA LEU A 16 5.67 -7.68 0.69
C LEU A 16 6.76 -7.58 -0.38
N LYS A 17 6.33 -7.62 -1.64
CA LYS A 17 7.22 -7.37 -2.78
C LYS A 17 7.44 -5.87 -2.93
N VAL A 18 8.62 -5.40 -2.53
CA VAL A 18 9.05 -3.99 -2.65
C VAL A 18 10.14 -3.84 -3.71
N ASP A 19 10.22 -2.67 -4.34
CA ASP A 19 11.35 -2.33 -5.21
C ASP A 19 12.64 -2.22 -4.37
N ARG A 20 13.73 -2.83 -4.86
CA ARG A 20 15.05 -2.79 -4.21
C ARG A 20 16.12 -2.13 -5.08
N THR A 21 15.75 -1.67 -6.26
CA THR A 21 16.69 -1.11 -7.25
C THR A 21 16.96 0.38 -7.02
N GLY A 22 16.05 1.09 -6.34
CA GLY A 22 16.11 2.53 -6.13
C GLY A 22 17.18 3.06 -5.17
N GLY A 23 18.24 2.32 -4.84
CA GLY A 23 19.32 2.78 -3.94
C GLY A 23 18.86 3.07 -2.51
N TRP A 24 18.02 2.19 -1.96
CA TRP A 24 17.45 2.29 -0.62
C TRP A 24 18.49 1.99 0.47
N THR A 25 18.31 2.57 1.65
CA THR A 25 19.25 2.41 2.78
C THR A 25 18.79 1.31 3.73
N ASP A 26 19.64 1.01 4.71
CA ASP A 26 19.32 0.03 5.76
C ASP A 26 18.09 0.43 6.59
N ASP A 27 17.84 1.74 6.74
CA ASP A 27 16.65 2.29 7.43
C ASP A 27 15.33 1.81 6.83
N THR A 28 15.31 1.48 5.54
CA THR A 28 14.14 0.93 4.85
C THR A 28 14.33 -0.53 4.43
N ASN A 29 15.21 -1.24 5.13
CA ASN A 29 15.59 -2.63 4.84
C ASN A 29 15.99 -2.81 3.36
N ASN A 30 16.74 -1.85 2.82
CA ASN A 30 17.21 -1.84 1.44
C ASN A 30 16.07 -2.04 0.40
N GLY A 31 14.89 -1.48 0.69
CA GLY A 31 13.72 -1.54 -0.19
C GLY A 31 12.83 -0.29 -0.11
N ALA A 32 11.99 -0.11 -1.12
CA ALA A 32 11.04 0.99 -1.21
C ALA A 32 9.97 0.85 -0.11
N PRO A 33 9.84 1.81 0.81
CA PRO A 33 8.98 1.66 1.99
C PRO A 33 7.50 1.93 1.69
N TYR A 34 7.13 2.28 0.46
CA TYR A 34 5.81 2.81 0.12
C TYR A 34 4.64 1.86 0.39
N LYS A 35 4.79 0.56 0.08
CA LYS A 35 3.76 -0.45 0.39
C LYS A 35 3.61 -0.67 1.90
N PRO A 36 4.70 -0.93 2.67
CA PRO A 36 4.63 -0.96 4.13
C PRO A 36 3.97 0.29 4.74
N ILE A 37 4.38 1.48 4.28
CA ILE A 37 3.81 2.75 4.77
C ILE A 37 2.31 2.81 4.49
N LEU A 38 1.86 2.46 3.28
CA LEU A 38 0.42 2.44 2.96
C LEU A 38 -0.36 1.53 3.91
N LEU A 39 0.16 0.35 4.25
CA LEU A 39 -0.52 -0.55 5.18
C LEU A 39 -0.57 -0.01 6.60
N LEU A 40 0.51 0.63 7.09
CA LEU A 40 0.50 1.27 8.40
C LEU A 40 -0.56 2.38 8.47
N VAL A 41 -0.65 3.20 7.43
CA VAL A 41 -1.65 4.27 7.34
C VAL A 41 -3.08 3.69 7.33
N VAL A 42 -3.31 2.59 6.62
CA VAL A 42 -4.62 1.90 6.63
C VAL A 42 -4.94 1.36 8.02
N ILE A 43 -3.98 0.76 8.71
CA ILE A 43 -4.16 0.25 10.08
C ILE A 43 -4.50 1.40 11.04
N ASP A 44 -3.78 2.51 10.97
CA ASP A 44 -4.04 3.72 11.76
C ASP A 44 -5.45 4.26 11.55
N LEU A 45 -5.91 4.33 10.30
CA LEU A 45 -7.26 4.82 9.98
C LEU A 45 -8.36 3.83 10.41
N ILE A 46 -8.07 2.53 10.45
CA ILE A 46 -8.95 1.53 11.05
C ILE A 46 -9.03 1.75 12.57
N GLU A 47 -7.89 1.94 13.24
CA GLU A 47 -7.83 2.20 14.69
C GLU A 47 -8.58 3.48 15.06
N GLN A 48 -8.47 4.53 14.24
CA GLN A 48 -9.21 5.79 14.39
C GLN A 48 -10.70 5.68 14.01
N SER A 49 -11.16 4.50 13.58
CA SER A 49 -12.53 4.28 13.09
C SER A 49 -12.90 5.12 11.86
N GLU A 50 -11.94 5.60 11.08
CA GLU A 50 -12.18 6.28 9.79
C GLU A 50 -12.47 5.24 8.69
N ILE A 51 -11.75 4.12 8.71
CA ILE A 51 -12.03 2.96 7.83
C ILE A 51 -12.83 1.94 8.64
N LYS A 52 -14.12 1.80 8.30
CA LYS A 52 -15.07 0.94 9.03
C LYS A 52 -15.44 -0.35 8.29
N SER A 53 -14.93 -0.54 7.09
CA SER A 53 -15.24 -1.69 6.24
C SER A 53 -13.98 -2.15 5.51
N ASN A 54 -14.02 -3.36 4.94
CA ASN A 54 -12.95 -3.89 4.10
C ASN A 54 -13.00 -3.33 2.66
N LEU A 55 -13.30 -2.04 2.53
CA LEU A 55 -13.25 -1.30 1.28
C LEU A 55 -12.42 -0.04 1.52
N ILE A 56 -11.22 -0.02 0.95
CA ILE A 56 -10.27 1.08 1.14
C ILE A 56 -10.33 2.00 -0.07
N GLU A 57 -10.96 3.15 0.10
CA GLU A 57 -11.04 4.19 -0.93
C GLU A 57 -9.83 5.13 -0.86
N LEU A 58 -9.40 5.68 -2.00
CA LEU A 58 -8.35 6.71 -2.07
C LEU A 58 -8.92 8.08 -1.64
N THR A 59 -9.25 8.22 -0.36
CA THR A 59 -9.76 9.47 0.22
C THR A 59 -8.63 10.49 0.45
N SER A 60 -8.99 11.76 0.66
CA SER A 60 -8.04 12.82 1.04
C SER A 60 -7.29 12.48 2.31
N GLU A 61 -7.99 11.93 3.30
CA GLU A 61 -7.46 11.60 4.63
C GLU A 61 -6.38 10.51 4.51
N LEU A 62 -6.65 9.46 3.73
CA LEU A 62 -5.68 8.41 3.43
C LEU A 62 -4.45 8.97 2.70
N VAL A 63 -4.65 9.81 1.69
CA VAL A 63 -3.56 10.40 0.90
C VAL A 63 -2.68 11.31 1.77
N ASP A 64 -3.29 12.13 2.62
CA ASP A 64 -2.57 13.11 3.43
C ASP A 64 -1.83 12.44 4.59
N LEU A 65 -2.44 11.45 5.26
CA LEU A 65 -1.75 10.68 6.30
C LEU A 65 -0.60 9.85 5.71
N TYR A 66 -0.79 9.27 4.53
CA TYR A 66 0.29 8.59 3.80
C TYR A 66 1.48 9.51 3.51
N ARG A 67 1.21 10.76 3.08
CA ARG A 67 2.28 11.76 2.86
C ARG A 67 2.99 12.13 4.14
N VAL A 68 2.29 12.22 5.28
CA VAL A 68 2.90 12.46 6.59
C VAL A 68 3.86 11.32 6.95
N TYR A 69 3.40 10.07 6.85
CA TYR A 69 4.21 8.89 7.13
C TYR A 69 5.44 8.82 6.20
N CYS A 70 5.27 9.06 4.90
CA CYS A 70 6.40 9.10 3.96
C CYS A 70 7.44 10.14 4.37
N ARG A 71 7.05 11.35 4.79
CA ARG A 71 8.01 12.38 5.22
C ARG A 71 8.76 12.02 6.50
N GLN A 72 8.19 11.17 7.36
CA GLN A 72 8.85 10.70 8.57
C GLN A 72 9.86 9.58 8.30
N VAL A 73 9.57 8.70 7.34
CA VAL A 73 10.41 7.54 7.02
C VAL A 73 11.47 7.84 5.97
N LEU A 74 11.16 8.70 5.00
CA LEU A 74 12.08 9.00 3.90
C LEU A 74 13.18 9.98 4.35
N THR A 75 14.39 9.74 3.86
CA THR A 75 15.50 10.68 4.01
C THR A 75 15.18 12.01 3.32
N SER A 76 15.80 13.10 3.79
CA SER A 76 15.51 14.47 3.35
C SER A 76 15.66 14.72 1.83
N SER A 77 16.36 13.85 1.11
CA SER A 77 16.52 13.92 -0.34
C SER A 77 15.43 13.24 -1.16
N ARG A 78 14.57 12.42 -0.54
CA ARG A 78 13.50 11.67 -1.23
C ARG A 78 12.13 12.28 -0.95
N VAL A 79 11.40 12.56 -2.02
CA VAL A 79 10.02 13.04 -1.95
C VAL A 79 9.04 11.87 -1.83
N PRO A 80 7.89 12.03 -1.14
CA PRO A 80 6.84 11.02 -1.14
C PRO A 80 6.39 10.69 -2.57
N ALA A 81 6.44 9.41 -2.94
CA ALA A 81 5.83 8.94 -4.18
C ALA A 81 4.30 9.08 -4.11
N SER A 82 3.63 9.14 -5.27
CA SER A 82 2.17 9.07 -5.32
C SER A 82 1.68 7.76 -4.67
N ILE A 83 0.67 7.86 -3.81
CA ILE A 83 0.00 6.71 -3.17
C ILE A 83 -0.59 5.74 -4.20
N ALA A 84 -0.90 6.20 -5.41
CA ALA A 84 -1.45 5.38 -6.48
C ALA A 84 -0.55 4.18 -6.82
N LEU A 85 0.78 4.34 -6.75
CA LEU A 85 1.73 3.27 -7.04
C LEU A 85 1.67 2.12 -6.02
N PRO A 86 1.92 2.34 -4.71
CA PRO A 86 1.80 1.26 -3.74
C PRO A 86 0.39 0.69 -3.70
N PHE A 87 -0.65 1.51 -3.83
CA PHE A 87 -2.05 1.05 -3.86
C PHE A 87 -2.29 0.06 -5.01
N PHE A 88 -1.84 0.40 -6.23
CA PHE A 88 -1.99 -0.48 -7.39
C PHE A 88 -1.14 -1.75 -7.26
N HIS A 89 0.11 -1.63 -6.81
CA HIS A 89 1.05 -2.76 -6.78
C HIS A 89 0.80 -3.76 -5.63
N LEU A 90 0.04 -3.38 -4.59
CA LEU A 90 -0.36 -4.31 -3.52
C LEU A 90 -1.15 -5.51 -4.06
N LYS A 91 -1.82 -5.40 -5.21
CA LYS A 91 -2.49 -6.54 -5.87
C LYS A 91 -1.59 -7.76 -6.10
N SER A 92 -0.29 -7.52 -6.29
CA SER A 92 0.70 -8.58 -6.52
C SER A 92 1.05 -9.40 -5.26
N ASP A 93 0.62 -8.93 -4.09
CA ASP A 93 0.83 -9.54 -2.78
C ASP A 93 -0.39 -10.40 -2.33
N LYS A 94 -1.42 -10.53 -3.18
CA LYS A 94 -2.55 -11.49 -3.06
C LYS A 94 -3.51 -11.34 -1.87
N PHE A 95 -3.34 -10.34 -1.02
CA PHE A 95 -4.32 -9.97 0.02
C PHE A 95 -5.10 -8.69 -0.31
N TRP A 96 -4.69 -7.97 -1.36
CA TRP A 96 -5.25 -6.68 -1.76
C TRP A 96 -5.95 -6.82 -3.11
N GLU A 97 -7.25 -6.58 -3.15
CA GLU A 97 -8.05 -6.61 -4.36
C GLU A 97 -8.33 -5.18 -4.84
N LEU A 98 -8.08 -4.90 -6.11
CA LEU A 98 -8.42 -3.61 -6.70
C LEU A 98 -9.84 -3.66 -7.24
N VAL A 99 -10.68 -2.75 -6.76
CA VAL A 99 -12.01 -2.51 -7.31
C VAL A 99 -11.92 -1.29 -8.23
N PRO A 100 -12.22 -1.43 -9.54
CA PRO A 100 -12.18 -0.29 -10.44
C PRO A 100 -13.38 0.62 -10.17
N GLN A 101 -13.19 1.92 -10.36
CA GLN A 101 -14.32 2.83 -10.51
C GLN A 101 -15.05 2.51 -11.81
N LEU A 102 -16.37 2.75 -11.84
CA LEU A 102 -17.18 2.57 -13.04
C LEU A 102 -16.56 3.30 -14.24
N GLY A 103 -16.36 2.58 -15.35
CA GLY A 103 -15.73 3.09 -16.57
C GLY A 103 -14.19 3.07 -16.55
N LYS A 104 -13.55 2.54 -15.50
CA LYS A 104 -12.08 2.38 -15.39
C LYS A 104 -11.64 0.91 -15.29
N GLU A 105 -12.50 -0.02 -15.68
CA GLU A 105 -12.27 -1.47 -15.60
C GLU A 105 -11.04 -1.89 -16.41
N ALA A 106 -10.80 -1.21 -17.53
CA ALA A 106 -9.66 -1.49 -18.42
C ALA A 106 -8.29 -1.38 -17.72
N VAL A 107 -8.17 -0.59 -16.64
CA VAL A 107 -6.92 -0.42 -15.88
C VAL A 107 -6.50 -1.70 -15.14
N LEU A 108 -7.45 -2.61 -14.88
CA LEU A 108 -7.21 -3.84 -14.13
C LEU A 108 -7.00 -5.07 -15.02
N ILE A 109 -7.27 -4.96 -16.33
CA ILE A 109 -7.05 -6.04 -17.28
C ILE A 109 -5.52 -6.27 -17.38
N PRO A 110 -5.02 -7.47 -17.07
CA PRO A 110 -3.63 -7.80 -17.35
C PRO A 110 -3.44 -7.71 -18.86
N THR A 111 -2.62 -6.76 -19.33
CA THR A 111 -2.30 -6.68 -20.76
C THR A 111 -1.54 -7.96 -21.13
N LEU A 112 -2.19 -8.83 -21.90
CA LEU A 112 -1.55 -9.97 -22.55
C LEU A 112 -0.62 -9.40 -23.62
N TYR A 113 0.68 -9.36 -23.33
CA TYR A 113 1.75 -9.26 -24.32
C TYR A 113 2.78 -10.35 -24.01
#